data_AF-A0A8H6I420-F1
#
_entry.id   AF-A0A8H6I420-F1
#
_cell.length_a   1.000
_cell.length_b   1.000
_cell.length_c   1.000
_cell.angle_alpha   90.00
_cell.angle_beta   90.00
_cell.angle_gamma   90.00
#
_symmetry.space_group_name_H-M   'P 1'
#
loop_
_entity.id
_entity.type
_entity.pdbx_description
1 polymer ?
#
loop_
_entity_poly.entity_id
_entity_poly.type
_entity_poly.pdbx_seq_one_letter_code
_entity_poly.pdbx_strand_id
1 'polypeptide(L)'
;GTSSGSGGSSSSSGSGSSSSSRGSGSINSGGVSRGISTGSPGIQTTSTVPSGQMFGGRTVGGGMRNGVYGSRTYGSGYPGNNTTTTGKGTTGRNFPYFFWPLTFGAGTASYVYHSDSEYGRPDNSSRPGGPLYTASFQGQAANETFRVLSDNSTMDSLADSLAQYCAIYIRARSGATPYSGANTSSPKPEEVIQYYRASSVALSLDGYNNSAVFTDDESAPDTPLPPLLNMELLNCLNQSIGAHVPLVGEYSTAADGPGLGNSATRVQVD
;
A
#
# COMPACT_ATOMS: atom_id res chain seq x y z
N GLY A 1 1.18 -66.22 1.64
CA GLY A 1 1.36 -64.76 1.73
C GLY A 1 0.48 -64.10 0.70
N THR A 2 -0.43 -63.25 1.17
CA THR A 2 -0.89 -61.99 0.55
C THR A 2 -1.31 -61.94 -0.93
N SER A 3 -2.63 -62.10 -1.13
CA SER A 3 -3.58 -61.15 -1.76
C SER A 3 -3.24 -60.40 -3.07
N SER A 4 -3.93 -60.82 -4.14
CA SER A 4 -4.84 -60.07 -5.03
C SER A 4 -4.79 -58.53 -5.11
N GLY A 5 -4.89 -57.98 -6.33
CA GLY A 5 -5.39 -56.62 -6.56
C GLY A 5 -5.16 -56.07 -7.97
N SER A 6 -6.24 -56.04 -8.76
CA SER A 6 -6.36 -55.62 -10.16
C SER A 6 -6.38 -54.10 -10.37
N GLY A 7 -6.22 -53.66 -11.62
CA GLY A 7 -6.98 -52.53 -12.17
C GLY A 7 -6.19 -51.26 -12.46
N GLY A 8 -5.96 -50.99 -13.74
CA GLY A 8 -5.50 -49.69 -14.22
C GLY A 8 -6.60 -48.63 -14.16
N SER A 9 -6.20 -47.36 -14.05
CA SER A 9 -6.94 -46.24 -14.60
C SER A 9 -6.00 -45.05 -14.82
N SER A 10 -5.99 -44.60 -16.06
CA SER A 10 -5.48 -43.33 -16.54
C SER A 10 -6.15 -42.15 -15.81
N SER A 11 -5.34 -41.19 -15.36
CA SER A 11 -5.81 -39.81 -15.15
C SER A 11 -4.95 -38.87 -15.99
N SER A 12 -5.51 -38.52 -17.14
CA SER A 12 -5.12 -37.36 -17.92
C SER A 12 -5.61 -36.07 -17.24
N SER A 13 -4.92 -34.98 -17.59
CA SER A 13 -5.43 -33.61 -17.68
C SER A 13 -5.82 -32.89 -16.38
N GLY A 14 -5.03 -31.86 -16.09
CA GLY A 14 -5.38 -30.77 -15.20
C GLY A 14 -4.31 -29.70 -15.25
N SER A 15 -3.96 -29.22 -16.45
CA SER A 15 -3.23 -27.98 -16.64
C SER A 15 -4.05 -26.86 -16.00
N GLY A 16 -3.74 -26.57 -14.74
CA GLY A 16 -4.34 -25.53 -13.94
C GLY A 16 -4.05 -24.19 -14.61
N SER A 17 -5.11 -23.61 -15.15
CA SER A 17 -5.21 -22.24 -15.61
C SER A 17 -4.49 -21.35 -14.59
N SER A 18 -3.52 -20.56 -15.08
CA SER A 18 -2.90 -19.47 -14.34
C SER A 18 -3.99 -18.46 -13.95
N SER A 19 -4.63 -18.70 -12.82
CA SER A 19 -5.38 -17.68 -12.11
C SER A 19 -4.35 -16.67 -11.61
N SER A 20 -4.46 -15.44 -12.08
CA SER A 20 -3.71 -14.30 -11.60
C SER A 20 -3.80 -14.27 -10.07
N SER A 21 -2.71 -14.64 -9.41
CA SER A 21 -2.60 -14.61 -7.96
C SER A 21 -2.84 -13.17 -7.51
N ARG A 22 -4.02 -12.89 -6.97
CA ARG A 22 -4.30 -11.65 -6.24
C ARG A 22 -3.20 -11.53 -5.20
N GLY A 23 -2.36 -10.49 -5.32
CA GLY A 23 -1.19 -10.29 -4.47
C GLY A 23 -1.64 -10.39 -3.01
N SER A 24 -1.30 -11.50 -2.38
CA SER A 24 -1.74 -11.85 -1.04
C SER A 24 -0.51 -12.16 -0.22
N GLY A 25 -0.50 -11.66 1.00
CA GLY A 25 0.66 -11.75 1.88
C GLY A 25 0.25 -11.57 3.33
N SER A 26 1.24 -11.43 4.20
CA SER A 26 1.01 -11.10 5.60
C SER A 26 1.99 -10.04 6.07
N ILE A 27 1.53 -9.23 7.03
CA ILE A 27 2.33 -8.21 7.71
C ILE A 27 2.26 -8.44 9.20
N ASN A 28 3.29 -7.99 9.93
CA ASN A 28 3.26 -7.93 11.38
C ASN A 28 2.98 -6.48 11.81
N SER A 29 1.94 -6.28 12.62
CA SER A 29 1.59 -4.98 13.18
C SER A 29 1.19 -5.15 14.65
N GLY A 30 1.92 -4.48 15.55
CA GLY A 30 1.71 -4.60 17.00
C GLY A 30 1.91 -6.02 17.54
N GLY A 31 2.83 -6.80 16.96
CA GLY A 31 3.09 -8.20 17.35
C GLY A 31 2.09 -9.22 16.79
N VAL A 32 1.15 -8.81 15.95
CA VAL A 32 0.12 -9.69 15.36
C VAL A 32 0.32 -9.81 13.85
N SER A 33 0.31 -11.04 13.34
CA SER A 33 0.31 -11.32 11.90
C SER A 33 -1.07 -11.11 11.29
N ARG A 34 -1.13 -10.37 10.19
CA ARG A 34 -2.37 -9.97 9.51
C ARG A 34 -2.24 -10.20 8.01
N GLY A 35 -3.25 -10.85 7.43
CA GLY A 35 -3.33 -11.08 6.00
C GLY A 35 -3.61 -9.78 5.26
N ILE A 36 -2.89 -9.55 4.17
CA ILE A 36 -3.10 -8.43 3.26
C ILE A 36 -3.42 -8.96 1.87
N SER A 37 -4.26 -8.25 1.13
CA SER A 37 -4.51 -8.57 -0.26
C SER A 37 -4.82 -7.36 -1.13
N THR A 38 -4.38 -7.43 -2.39
CA THR A 38 -4.80 -6.49 -3.43
C THR A 38 -6.32 -6.55 -3.61
N GLY A 39 -6.99 -5.40 -3.61
CA GLY A 39 -8.45 -5.33 -3.78
C GLY A 39 -9.26 -5.61 -2.51
N SER A 40 -8.63 -5.89 -1.35
CA SER A 40 -9.34 -5.94 -0.06
C SER A 40 -10.10 -4.63 0.19
N PRO A 41 -11.33 -4.66 0.75
CA PRO A 41 -12.06 -3.44 1.11
C PRO A 41 -11.42 -2.69 2.29
N GLY A 42 -10.43 -3.27 2.97
CA GLY A 42 -9.93 -2.80 4.27
C GLY A 42 -10.71 -3.43 5.42
N ILE A 43 -10.47 -2.93 6.64
CA ILE A 43 -11.13 -3.41 7.85
C ILE A 43 -11.65 -2.22 8.64
N GLN A 44 -12.92 -2.28 9.07
CA GLN A 44 -13.56 -1.20 9.82
C GLN A 44 -13.17 -1.21 11.29
N THR A 45 -12.80 -2.38 11.82
CA THR A 45 -12.43 -2.51 13.22
C THR A 45 -11.07 -1.90 13.49
N THR A 46 -10.97 -1.27 14.66
CA THR A 46 -9.74 -0.72 15.19
C THR A 46 -9.24 -1.60 16.33
N SER A 47 -7.94 -1.56 16.60
CA SER A 47 -7.33 -2.16 17.78
C SER A 47 -6.20 -1.29 18.28
N THR A 48 -5.85 -1.43 19.55
CA THR A 48 -4.75 -0.67 20.15
C THR A 48 -3.47 -1.50 20.13
N VAL A 49 -2.36 -0.89 19.73
CA VAL A 49 -1.04 -1.52 19.83
C VAL A 49 -0.72 -1.78 21.29
N PRO A 50 -0.40 -3.02 21.70
CA PRO A 50 -0.12 -3.35 23.09
C PRO A 50 1.03 -2.51 23.68
N SER A 51 0.95 -2.23 24.98
CA SER A 51 2.07 -1.60 25.70
C SER A 51 3.33 -2.46 25.60
N GLY A 52 4.49 -1.83 25.46
CA GLY A 52 5.78 -2.50 25.26
C GLY A 52 6.09 -2.88 23.80
N GLN A 53 5.15 -2.73 22.88
CA GLN A 53 5.41 -2.81 21.44
C GLN A 53 5.79 -1.44 20.88
N MET A 54 6.45 -1.42 19.71
CA MET A 54 6.68 -0.17 18.98
C MET A 54 5.33 0.50 18.68
N PHE A 55 5.21 1.77 19.04
CA PHE A 55 3.96 2.55 18.99
C PHE A 55 2.86 2.10 19.95
N GLY A 56 3.22 1.47 21.08
CA GLY A 56 2.28 1.11 22.14
C GLY A 56 1.33 2.25 22.50
N GLY A 57 0.03 1.95 22.59
CA GLY A 57 -1.03 2.91 22.86
C GLY A 57 -1.65 3.58 21.63
N ARG A 58 -1.02 3.53 20.45
CA ARG A 58 -1.63 4.01 19.20
C ARG A 58 -2.64 3.02 18.65
N THR A 59 -3.63 3.53 17.92
CA THR A 59 -4.65 2.72 17.25
C THR A 59 -4.17 2.26 15.87
N VAL A 60 -4.49 1.03 15.49
CA VAL A 60 -4.30 0.46 14.15
C VAL A 60 -5.64 -0.02 13.59
N GLY A 61 -5.82 0.02 12.26
CA GLY A 61 -7.07 -0.38 11.60
C GLY A 61 -8.12 0.74 11.51
N GLY A 62 -9.31 0.42 10.99
CA GLY A 62 -10.39 1.38 10.75
C GLY A 62 -10.33 2.07 9.37
N GLY A 63 -9.25 1.92 8.63
CA GLY A 63 -9.11 2.40 7.27
C GLY A 63 -9.76 1.48 6.25
N MET A 64 -10.61 2.06 5.40
CA MET A 64 -11.26 1.38 4.27
C MET A 64 -10.71 1.83 2.92
N ARG A 65 -10.96 1.01 1.89
CA ARG A 65 -10.55 1.23 0.48
C ARG A 65 -10.98 2.58 -0.07
N ASN A 66 -12.18 3.04 0.27
CA ASN A 66 -12.72 4.31 -0.19
C ASN A 66 -11.95 5.54 0.35
N GLY A 67 -11.18 5.39 1.43
CA GLY A 67 -10.38 6.46 2.05
C GLY A 67 -8.89 6.41 1.70
N VAL A 68 -8.46 5.51 0.80
CA VAL A 68 -7.02 5.28 0.57
C VAL A 68 -6.32 6.42 -0.12
N TYR A 69 -7.04 7.26 -0.85
CA TYR A 69 -6.46 8.41 -1.55
C TYR A 69 -6.17 9.54 -0.56
N GLY A 70 -4.92 10.01 -0.55
CA GLY A 70 -4.51 11.24 0.11
C GLY A 70 -4.53 12.44 -0.83
N SER A 71 -3.64 13.39 -0.58
CA SER A 71 -3.29 14.51 -1.45
C SER A 71 -1.78 14.51 -1.73
N ARG A 72 -1.23 15.62 -2.23
CA ARG A 72 0.23 15.84 -2.32
C ARG A 72 0.87 16.21 -0.99
N THR A 73 0.06 16.43 0.03
CA THR A 73 0.50 16.79 1.37
C THR A 73 0.84 15.54 2.16
N TYR A 74 2.06 15.47 2.68
CA TYR A 74 2.45 14.40 3.58
C TYR A 74 1.64 14.48 4.88
N GLY A 75 1.05 13.36 5.31
CA GLY A 75 0.07 13.31 6.39
C GLY A 75 -1.39 13.30 5.93
N SER A 76 -1.65 13.34 4.62
CA SER A 76 -3.00 13.19 4.06
C SER A 76 -3.46 11.72 3.97
N GLY A 77 -4.75 11.51 3.69
CA GLY A 77 -5.34 10.17 3.51
C GLY A 77 -5.62 9.42 4.81
N TYR A 78 -5.75 10.13 5.93
CA TYR A 78 -6.17 9.58 7.21
C TYR A 78 -7.70 9.63 7.32
N PRO A 79 -8.39 8.52 7.66
CA PRO A 79 -9.83 8.50 7.85
C PRO A 79 -10.23 9.21 9.14
N GLY A 80 -11.36 9.92 9.07
CA GLY A 80 -11.90 10.68 10.19
C GLY A 80 -11.42 12.13 10.23
N ASN A 81 -12.34 13.04 10.51
CA ASN A 81 -12.14 14.44 10.83
C ASN A 81 -11.53 14.66 12.22
N ASN A 82 -10.67 13.75 12.72
CA ASN A 82 -10.14 13.86 14.07
C ASN A 82 -9.21 15.09 14.16
N THR A 83 -9.81 16.14 14.66
CA THR A 83 -9.37 17.50 14.94
C THR A 83 -8.25 17.62 15.97
N THR A 84 -7.64 16.53 16.43
CA THR A 84 -6.49 16.60 17.34
C THR A 84 -5.13 16.70 16.65
N THR A 85 -5.06 16.62 15.32
CA THR A 85 -3.80 16.83 14.58
C THR A 85 -4.06 17.62 13.30
N THR A 86 -4.44 18.89 13.46
CA THR A 86 -4.31 19.88 12.40
C THR A 86 -2.84 20.09 12.09
N GLY A 87 -2.46 20.07 10.81
CA GLY A 87 -1.08 20.30 10.38
C GLY A 87 -0.54 19.24 9.43
N LYS A 88 0.50 19.59 8.67
CA LYS A 88 1.30 18.69 7.84
C LYS A 88 2.00 17.66 8.72
N GLY A 89 2.34 16.53 8.10
CA GLY A 89 3.08 15.47 8.76
C GLY A 89 2.20 14.43 9.43
N THR A 90 2.88 13.44 9.98
CA THR A 90 2.28 12.22 10.52
C THR A 90 2.52 12.03 12.00
N THR A 91 3.28 12.92 12.62
CA THR A 91 3.75 12.78 14.00
C THR A 91 2.62 12.46 14.97
N GLY A 92 2.77 11.39 15.74
CA GLY A 92 1.79 10.96 16.74
C GLY A 92 0.45 10.41 16.20
N ARG A 93 0.20 10.41 14.88
CA ARG A 93 -1.07 9.94 14.29
C ARG A 93 -1.28 8.42 14.31
N ASN A 94 -2.51 7.92 14.36
CA ASN A 94 -2.75 6.47 14.36
C ASN A 94 -2.36 5.76 13.03
N PHE A 95 -2.50 4.45 12.93
CA PHE A 95 -2.19 3.68 11.71
C PHE A 95 -3.47 3.06 11.12
N PRO A 96 -4.32 3.86 10.44
CA PRO A 96 -5.62 3.41 9.98
C PRO A 96 -5.57 2.17 9.07
N TYR A 97 -4.44 1.99 8.39
CA TYR A 97 -4.21 0.88 7.48
C TYR A 97 -3.15 -0.11 7.98
N PHE A 98 -2.75 -0.07 9.26
CA PHE A 98 -1.68 -0.86 9.89
C PHE A 98 -0.25 -0.55 9.45
N PHE A 99 -0.06 0.03 8.26
CA PHE A 99 1.25 0.43 7.74
C PHE A 99 1.72 1.76 8.32
N TRP A 100 3.04 1.89 8.48
CA TRP A 100 3.64 3.13 8.95
C TRP A 100 3.82 4.12 7.80
N PRO A 101 3.74 5.43 8.07
CA PRO A 101 4.11 6.45 7.12
C PRO A 101 5.51 6.27 6.53
N LEU A 102 5.68 6.75 5.31
CA LEU A 102 6.96 6.80 4.62
C LEU A 102 7.95 7.70 5.37
N THR A 103 9.23 7.42 5.22
CA THR A 103 10.34 8.27 5.67
C THR A 103 11.23 8.54 4.47
N PHE A 104 11.67 9.79 4.31
CA PHE A 104 12.51 10.22 3.18
C PHE A 104 13.98 10.40 3.56
N GLY A 105 14.39 9.88 4.72
CA GLY A 105 15.76 10.05 5.23
C GLY A 105 15.96 11.42 5.88
N ALA A 106 17.20 11.92 5.89
CA ALA A 106 17.55 13.17 6.54
C ALA A 106 17.27 14.39 5.64
N GLY A 107 16.75 15.47 6.23
CA GLY A 107 16.47 16.73 5.55
C GLY A 107 16.01 17.81 6.54
N THR A 108 15.70 19.00 6.03
CA THR A 108 15.45 20.19 6.86
C THR A 108 13.97 20.38 7.27
N ALA A 109 13.02 19.86 6.49
CA ALA A 109 11.60 19.92 6.83
C ALA A 109 11.23 18.80 7.83
N SER A 110 11.17 19.15 9.11
CA SER A 110 11.04 18.20 10.24
C SER A 110 9.85 17.25 10.11
N TYR A 111 8.71 17.72 9.57
CA TYR A 111 7.48 16.92 9.48
C TYR A 111 7.48 15.86 8.36
N VAL A 112 8.39 15.96 7.38
CA VAL A 112 8.52 15.04 6.23
C VAL A 112 9.78 14.19 6.35
N TYR A 113 10.88 14.81 6.78
CA TYR A 113 12.16 14.14 6.97
C TYR A 113 12.33 13.56 8.38
N HIS A 114 11.30 13.65 9.23
CA HIS A 114 11.23 13.09 10.58
C HIS A 114 12.57 13.16 11.30
N SER A 115 12.98 14.38 11.68
CA SER A 115 14.22 14.61 12.43
C SER A 115 14.34 13.70 13.67
N ASP A 116 13.20 13.33 14.23
CA ASP A 116 13.08 12.57 15.48
C ASP A 116 12.96 11.05 15.23
N SER A 117 13.03 10.61 13.97
CA SER A 117 13.03 9.20 13.57
C SER A 117 11.84 8.38 14.08
N GLU A 118 10.66 8.99 14.27
CA GLU A 118 9.47 8.31 14.84
C GLU A 118 9.18 6.97 14.15
N TYR A 119 9.24 6.94 12.82
CA TYR A 119 9.00 5.74 12.02
C TYR A 119 10.26 4.93 11.69
N GLY A 120 11.41 5.32 12.24
CA GLY A 120 12.72 4.79 11.94
C GLY A 120 13.19 5.09 10.51
N ARG A 121 14.32 4.49 10.16
CA ARG A 121 14.97 4.66 8.85
C ARG A 121 14.23 3.90 7.73
N PRO A 122 14.48 4.24 6.45
CA PRO A 122 13.94 3.51 5.30
C PRO A 122 14.20 2.00 5.31
N ASP A 123 15.37 1.57 5.80
CA ASP A 123 15.83 0.19 5.88
C ASP A 123 15.30 -0.58 7.09
N ASN A 124 14.41 0.01 7.90
CA ASN A 124 13.84 -0.63 9.08
C ASN A 124 12.96 -1.82 8.71
N SER A 125 13.44 -3.03 8.98
CA SER A 125 12.71 -4.29 8.70
C SER A 125 11.54 -4.57 9.65
N SER A 126 11.41 -3.84 10.76
CA SER A 126 10.26 -3.94 11.66
C SER A 126 9.01 -3.21 11.13
N ARG A 127 9.15 -2.43 10.05
CA ARG A 127 8.03 -1.83 9.33
C ARG A 127 7.05 -2.93 8.89
N PRO A 128 5.72 -2.75 9.05
CA PRO A 128 4.72 -3.62 8.45
C PRO A 128 4.95 -3.66 6.93
N GLY A 129 5.19 -4.87 6.41
CA GLY A 129 5.55 -5.08 5.01
C GLY A 129 7.04 -4.93 4.67
N GLY A 130 7.89 -4.66 5.67
CA GLY A 130 9.34 -4.61 5.54
C GLY A 130 9.90 -3.23 5.19
N PRO A 131 11.20 -3.15 4.86
CA PRO A 131 11.87 -1.90 4.51
C PRO A 131 11.28 -1.25 3.26
N LEU A 132 11.56 0.04 3.06
CA LEU A 132 11.05 0.80 1.92
C LEU A 132 11.76 0.43 0.62
N TYR A 133 10.97 0.32 -0.45
CA TYR A 133 11.40 0.02 -1.80
C TYR A 133 10.80 1.01 -2.79
N THR A 134 11.49 1.21 -3.91
CA THR A 134 11.01 2.04 -5.01
C THR A 134 11.12 1.33 -6.35
N ALA A 135 10.17 1.58 -7.24
CA ALA A 135 10.18 1.15 -8.63
C ALA A 135 9.77 2.32 -9.53
N SER A 136 10.37 2.42 -10.71
CA SER A 136 10.08 3.44 -11.71
C SER A 136 9.27 2.91 -12.88
N PHE A 137 8.37 3.73 -13.41
CA PHE A 137 7.51 3.48 -14.55
C PHE A 137 7.67 4.63 -15.54
N GLN A 138 8.24 4.35 -16.71
CA GLN A 138 8.51 5.33 -17.74
C GLN A 138 7.38 5.35 -18.77
N GLY A 139 6.90 6.55 -19.10
CA GLY A 139 5.84 6.74 -20.07
C GLY A 139 6.24 6.44 -21.51
N GLN A 140 5.27 6.02 -22.31
CA GLN A 140 5.46 5.76 -23.74
C GLN A 140 5.41 7.02 -24.59
N ALA A 141 4.49 7.94 -24.28
CA ALA A 141 4.27 9.16 -25.07
C ALA A 141 5.09 10.37 -24.57
N ALA A 142 5.57 10.33 -23.34
CA ALA A 142 6.40 11.37 -22.75
C ALA A 142 7.60 10.70 -22.07
N ASN A 143 8.78 11.32 -22.13
CA ASN A 143 9.99 10.84 -21.45
C ASN A 143 9.93 11.12 -19.94
N GLU A 144 8.79 10.84 -19.33
CA GLU A 144 8.49 11.09 -17.93
C GLU A 144 8.66 9.80 -17.14
N THR A 145 9.24 9.92 -15.95
CA THR A 145 9.46 8.79 -15.06
C THR A 145 8.63 9.00 -13.81
N PHE A 146 7.66 8.13 -13.60
CA PHE A 146 6.93 8.05 -12.34
C PHE A 146 7.63 7.06 -11.42
N ARG A 147 7.64 7.32 -10.12
CA ARG A 147 8.14 6.37 -9.12
C ARG A 147 7.10 6.10 -8.06
N VAL A 148 6.99 4.84 -7.70
CA VAL A 148 6.25 4.41 -6.52
C VAL A 148 7.25 4.19 -5.38
N LEU A 149 6.86 4.59 -4.17
CA LEU A 149 7.60 4.33 -2.93
C LEU A 149 6.64 3.71 -1.92
N SER A 150 7.01 2.55 -1.37
CA SER A 150 6.23 1.83 -0.35
C SER A 150 7.11 0.86 0.44
N ASP A 151 6.54 0.16 1.43
CA ASP A 151 7.17 -1.04 1.99
C ASP A 151 7.36 -2.14 0.92
N ASN A 152 8.26 -3.08 1.18
CA ASN A 152 8.64 -4.15 0.26
C ASN A 152 7.44 -5.02 -0.16
N SER A 153 6.64 -5.50 0.78
CA SER A 153 5.47 -6.36 0.48
C SER A 153 4.44 -5.66 -0.40
N THR A 154 4.23 -4.37 -0.17
CA THR A 154 3.33 -3.53 -0.97
C THR A 154 3.91 -3.29 -2.36
N MET A 155 5.22 -3.05 -2.47
CA MET A 155 5.88 -2.85 -3.76
C MET A 155 5.81 -4.11 -4.62
N ASP A 156 6.07 -5.28 -4.02
CA ASP A 156 5.99 -6.57 -4.71
C ASP A 156 4.59 -6.81 -5.32
N SER A 157 3.54 -6.55 -4.54
CA SER A 157 2.15 -6.71 -5.01
C SER A 157 1.73 -5.63 -6.03
N LEU A 158 2.14 -4.37 -5.82
CA LEU A 158 1.74 -3.25 -6.67
C LEU A 158 2.49 -3.21 -7.98
N ALA A 159 3.79 -3.52 -7.99
CA ALA A 159 4.60 -3.38 -9.19
C ALA A 159 4.05 -4.22 -10.34
N ASP A 160 3.64 -5.45 -10.07
CA ASP A 160 3.08 -6.34 -11.09
C ASP A 160 1.68 -5.90 -11.52
N SER A 161 0.85 -5.46 -10.57
CA SER A 161 -0.46 -4.88 -10.87
C SER A 161 -0.34 -3.67 -11.82
N LEU A 162 0.59 -2.74 -11.54
CA LEU A 162 0.80 -1.55 -12.36
C LEU A 162 1.34 -1.90 -13.74
N ALA A 163 2.27 -2.85 -13.83
CA ALA A 163 2.78 -3.32 -15.12
C ALA A 163 1.69 -3.99 -15.96
N GLN A 164 0.74 -4.68 -15.33
CA GLN A 164 -0.38 -5.33 -16.02
C GLN A 164 -1.45 -4.32 -16.46
N TYR A 165 -1.95 -3.48 -15.55
CA TYR A 165 -3.07 -2.58 -15.83
C TYR A 165 -2.69 -1.36 -16.66
N CYS A 166 -1.43 -0.91 -16.56
CA CYS A 166 -0.93 0.27 -17.29
C CYS A 166 0.03 -0.08 -18.43
N ALA A 167 0.08 -1.35 -18.86
CA ALA A 167 1.02 -1.85 -19.86
C ALA A 167 1.08 -0.99 -21.14
N ILE A 168 -0.07 -0.52 -21.64
CA ILE A 168 -0.16 0.24 -22.89
C ILE A 168 0.42 1.67 -22.78
N TYR A 169 0.58 2.18 -21.56
CA TYR A 169 1.10 3.52 -21.30
C TYR A 169 2.55 3.52 -20.83
N ILE A 170 3.07 2.35 -20.43
CA ILE A 170 4.41 2.16 -19.88
C ILE A 170 5.34 1.64 -20.98
N ARG A 171 6.38 2.41 -21.29
CA ARG A 171 7.47 1.97 -22.17
C ARG A 171 8.46 1.06 -21.45
N ALA A 172 8.81 1.40 -20.22
CA ALA A 172 9.79 0.65 -19.43
C ALA A 172 9.47 0.74 -17.94
N ARG A 173 9.81 -0.33 -17.21
CA ARG A 173 9.76 -0.36 -15.74
C ARG A 173 11.11 -0.79 -15.18
N SER A 174 11.45 -0.28 -13.99
CA SER A 174 12.53 -0.88 -13.20
C SER A 174 12.00 -2.03 -12.35
N GLY A 175 12.89 -2.90 -11.91
CA GLY A 175 12.61 -3.75 -10.74
C GLY A 175 12.44 -2.91 -9.48
N ALA A 176 11.83 -3.49 -8.46
CA ALA A 176 11.78 -2.92 -7.12
C ALA A 176 13.20 -2.92 -6.52
N THR A 177 13.64 -1.77 -6.02
CA THR A 177 14.97 -1.59 -5.42
C THR A 177 14.85 -1.00 -4.02
N PRO A 178 15.74 -1.37 -3.07
CA PRO A 178 15.74 -0.78 -1.73
C PRO A 178 15.86 0.74 -1.78
N TYR A 179 15.03 1.43 -1.00
CA TYR A 179 15.07 2.88 -0.84
C TYR A 179 15.89 3.28 0.39
N SER A 180 16.86 4.17 0.21
CA SER A 180 17.73 4.67 1.29
C SER A 180 17.52 6.15 1.64
N GLY A 181 16.78 6.90 0.80
CA GLY A 181 16.62 8.35 0.93
C GLY A 181 17.89 9.18 0.64
N ALA A 182 19.02 8.53 0.32
CA ALA A 182 20.31 9.20 0.13
C ALA A 182 20.70 9.40 -1.34
N ASN A 183 20.07 8.69 -2.27
CA ASN A 183 20.44 8.71 -3.68
C ASN A 183 19.71 9.83 -4.43
N THR A 184 20.40 10.52 -5.34
CA THR A 184 19.82 11.60 -6.15
C THR A 184 18.71 11.14 -7.10
N SER A 185 18.66 9.85 -7.41
CA SER A 185 17.64 9.22 -8.27
C SER A 185 16.51 8.55 -7.48
N SER A 186 16.51 8.68 -6.15
CA SER A 186 15.43 8.20 -5.30
C SER A 186 14.34 9.27 -5.18
N PRO A 187 13.05 8.86 -5.12
CA PRO A 187 11.96 9.81 -5.04
C PRO A 187 12.08 10.67 -3.79
N LYS A 188 11.93 11.99 -3.99
CA LYS A 188 11.98 12.98 -2.91
C LYS A 188 10.58 13.45 -2.54
N PRO A 189 10.39 14.02 -1.34
CA PRO A 189 9.10 14.53 -0.91
C PRO A 189 8.48 15.57 -1.85
N GLU A 190 9.29 16.48 -2.37
CA GLU A 190 8.87 17.54 -3.30
C GLU A 190 8.46 17.00 -4.68
N GLU A 191 8.84 15.77 -5.01
CA GLU A 191 8.47 15.08 -6.24
C GLU A 191 7.15 14.30 -6.08
N VAL A 192 6.62 14.16 -4.86
CA VAL A 192 5.39 13.41 -4.62
C VAL A 192 4.18 14.17 -5.15
N ILE A 193 3.43 13.49 -6.01
CA ILE A 193 2.22 14.00 -6.64
C ILE A 193 0.93 13.38 -6.09
N GLN A 194 1.05 12.30 -5.32
CA GLN A 194 -0.08 11.66 -4.64
C GLN A 194 0.41 10.73 -3.52
N TYR A 195 -0.10 10.93 -2.30
CA TYR A 195 0.01 9.96 -1.22
C TYR A 195 -1.19 9.01 -1.20
N TYR A 196 -0.97 7.80 -0.71
CA TYR A 196 -2.02 6.81 -0.48
C TYR A 196 -1.85 6.15 0.88
N ARG A 197 -2.93 5.54 1.36
CA ARG A 197 -2.97 4.68 2.55
C ARG A 197 -2.33 5.41 3.74
N ALA A 198 -2.83 6.61 4.05
CA ALA A 198 -2.32 7.44 5.14
C ALA A 198 -0.80 7.74 5.03
N SER A 199 -0.34 8.16 3.85
CA SER A 199 1.07 8.49 3.56
C SER A 199 2.07 7.33 3.76
N SER A 200 1.62 6.08 3.65
CA SER A 200 2.48 4.88 3.66
C SER A 200 2.83 4.37 2.25
N VAL A 201 2.25 4.98 1.21
CA VAL A 201 2.60 4.79 -0.20
C VAL A 201 2.60 6.14 -0.89
N ALA A 202 3.53 6.37 -1.80
CA ALA A 202 3.61 7.59 -2.59
C ALA A 202 3.81 7.29 -4.08
N LEU A 203 3.16 8.08 -4.92
CA LEU A 203 3.44 8.23 -6.34
C LEU A 203 4.14 9.58 -6.55
N SER A 204 5.27 9.56 -7.23
CA SER A 204 6.12 10.73 -7.49
C SER A 204 6.45 10.84 -8.98
N LEU A 205 6.83 12.04 -9.40
CA LEU A 205 7.21 12.37 -10.78
C LEU A 205 8.64 12.94 -10.76
N ASP A 206 9.57 12.25 -11.43
CA ASP A 206 10.97 12.68 -11.48
C ASP A 206 11.07 14.11 -12.06
N GLY A 207 11.77 14.99 -11.34
CA GLY A 207 11.97 16.38 -11.75
C GLY A 207 10.81 17.33 -11.42
N TYR A 208 9.69 16.84 -10.87
CA TYR A 208 8.68 17.71 -10.27
C TYR A 208 9.20 18.31 -8.96
N ASN A 209 8.88 19.57 -8.70
CA ASN A 209 9.35 20.26 -7.49
C ASN A 209 8.23 21.07 -6.87
N ASN A 210 7.62 20.50 -5.83
CA ASN A 210 6.62 21.17 -5.01
C ASN A 210 7.25 21.77 -3.74
N SER A 211 7.62 23.04 -3.80
CA SER A 211 8.19 23.75 -2.65
C SER A 211 7.23 23.89 -1.45
N ALA A 212 5.92 23.68 -1.65
CA ALA A 212 4.93 23.67 -0.57
C ALA A 212 5.20 22.57 0.48
N VAL A 213 6.01 21.56 0.14
CA VAL A 213 6.46 20.49 1.04
C VAL A 213 7.54 20.95 2.03
N PHE A 214 8.05 22.19 1.93
CA PHE A 214 9.06 22.71 2.87
C PHE A 214 8.60 23.91 3.69
N THR A 215 7.36 24.33 3.52
CA THR A 215 6.77 25.42 4.30
C THR A 215 5.87 24.87 5.41
N ASP A 216 5.89 25.55 6.55
CA ASP A 216 4.96 25.32 7.66
C ASP A 216 3.56 25.93 7.39
N ASP A 217 3.40 26.65 6.28
CA ASP A 217 2.09 27.15 5.83
C ASP A 217 1.25 26.00 5.27
N GLU A 218 0.25 25.60 6.04
CA GLU A 218 -0.77 24.61 5.70
C GLU A 218 -1.64 24.99 4.50
N SER A 219 -1.71 26.28 4.18
CA SER A 219 -2.50 26.81 3.06
C SER A 219 -1.66 27.04 1.80
N ALA A 220 -0.36 26.75 1.85
CA ALA A 220 0.52 26.92 0.70
C ALA A 220 0.03 26.04 -0.47
N PRO A 221 -0.25 26.64 -1.65
CA PRO A 221 -0.74 25.88 -2.79
C PRO A 221 0.36 24.99 -3.35
N ASP A 222 -0.02 23.77 -3.74
CA ASP A 222 0.90 22.88 -4.46
C ASP A 222 1.30 23.49 -5.79
N THR A 223 2.56 23.28 -6.17
CA THR A 223 3.05 23.64 -7.51
C THR A 223 2.23 22.90 -8.57
N PRO A 224 1.70 23.56 -9.63
CA PRO A 224 0.96 22.87 -10.68
C PRO A 224 1.78 21.75 -11.33
N LEU A 225 1.12 20.68 -11.77
CA LEU A 225 1.81 19.64 -12.53
C LEU A 225 2.30 20.20 -13.87
N PRO A 226 3.39 19.67 -14.44
CA PRO A 226 3.87 20.09 -15.75
C PRO A 226 2.76 19.99 -16.81
N PRO A 227 2.55 21.01 -17.66
CA PRO A 227 1.43 21.04 -18.61
C PRO A 227 1.53 20.00 -19.73
N LEU A 228 2.74 19.45 -19.97
CA LEU A 228 2.99 18.41 -20.97
C LEU A 228 2.95 16.99 -20.39
N LEU A 229 2.50 16.86 -19.13
CA LEU A 229 2.39 15.58 -18.44
C LEU A 229 1.41 14.65 -19.14
N ASN A 230 1.84 13.41 -19.38
CA ASN A 230 0.92 12.40 -19.88
C ASN A 230 -0.10 12.04 -18.79
N MET A 231 -1.31 12.59 -18.95
CA MET A 231 -2.40 12.37 -18.01
C MET A 231 -2.96 10.95 -18.07
N GLU A 232 -2.80 10.22 -19.19
CA GLU A 232 -3.31 8.84 -19.31
C GLU A 232 -2.53 7.87 -18.42
N LEU A 233 -1.20 7.95 -18.45
CA LEU A 233 -0.32 7.17 -17.59
C LEU A 233 -0.53 7.56 -16.12
N LEU A 234 -0.54 8.86 -15.81
CA LEU A 234 -0.79 9.33 -14.45
C LEU A 234 -2.13 8.80 -13.92
N ASN A 235 -3.21 8.92 -14.70
CA ASN A 235 -4.53 8.45 -14.30
C ASN A 235 -4.54 6.93 -14.12
N CYS A 236 -3.90 6.18 -15.02
CA CYS A 236 -3.79 4.73 -14.89
C CYS A 236 -3.06 4.34 -13.60
N LEU A 237 -1.86 4.88 -13.36
CA LEU A 237 -1.09 4.61 -12.15
C LEU A 237 -1.89 4.99 -10.90
N ASN A 238 -2.50 6.17 -10.88
CA ASN A 238 -3.26 6.65 -9.73
C ASN A 238 -4.44 5.74 -9.38
N GLN A 239 -5.24 5.36 -10.39
CA GLN A 239 -6.39 4.48 -10.20
C GLN A 239 -5.96 3.06 -9.81
N SER A 240 -4.94 2.51 -10.47
CA SER A 240 -4.43 1.18 -10.17
C SER A 240 -3.83 1.10 -8.76
N ILE A 241 -3.08 2.11 -8.31
CA ILE A 241 -2.57 2.14 -6.93
C ILE A 241 -3.73 2.16 -5.94
N GLY A 242 -4.72 3.05 -6.12
CA GLY A 242 -5.84 3.14 -5.19
C GLY A 242 -6.70 1.86 -5.13
N ALA A 243 -6.91 1.21 -6.28
CA ALA A 243 -7.66 -0.03 -6.38
C ALA A 243 -6.89 -1.25 -5.82
N HIS A 244 -5.58 -1.30 -6.05
CA HIS A 244 -4.79 -2.51 -5.79
C HIS A 244 -3.82 -2.42 -4.62
N VAL A 245 -3.62 -1.26 -3.97
CA VAL A 245 -2.74 -1.18 -2.80
C VAL A 245 -3.21 -2.18 -1.72
N PRO A 246 -2.36 -3.13 -1.29
CA PRO A 246 -2.77 -4.15 -0.34
C PRO A 246 -3.27 -3.53 0.95
N LEU A 247 -4.42 -4.02 1.41
CA LEU A 247 -4.96 -3.71 2.72
C LEU A 247 -5.20 -4.97 3.52
N VAL A 248 -5.15 -4.83 4.84
CA VAL A 248 -5.66 -5.86 5.74
C VAL A 248 -7.15 -5.98 5.50
N GLY A 249 -7.59 -7.18 5.14
CA GLY A 249 -9.00 -7.53 5.08
C GLY A 249 -9.38 -8.41 6.26
N GLU A 250 -10.68 -8.54 6.49
CA GLU A 250 -11.16 -9.70 7.23
C GLU A 250 -10.79 -10.93 6.41
N TYR A 251 -10.23 -11.97 7.06
CA TYR A 251 -10.11 -13.26 6.41
C TYR A 251 -11.53 -13.76 6.13
N SER A 252 -12.05 -13.48 4.94
CA SER A 252 -13.06 -14.36 4.38
C SER A 252 -12.33 -15.68 4.15
N THR A 253 -12.62 -16.68 4.97
CA THR A 253 -12.37 -18.07 4.62
C THR A 253 -13.22 -18.35 3.37
N ALA A 254 -12.72 -17.94 2.21
CA ALA A 254 -13.29 -18.27 0.91
C ALA A 254 -12.91 -19.71 0.59
N ALA A 255 -13.55 -20.62 1.32
CA ALA A 255 -13.76 -22.01 0.96
C ALA A 255 -15.17 -22.38 1.42
N ASP A 256 -16.17 -21.65 0.93
CA ASP A 256 -17.48 -22.23 0.68
C ASP A 256 -18.03 -21.59 -0.60
N GLY A 257 -18.14 -22.42 -1.64
CA GLY A 257 -18.77 -22.05 -2.89
C GLY A 257 -20.27 -21.80 -2.72
N PRO A 258 -20.99 -21.41 -3.79
CA PRO A 258 -22.42 -21.20 -3.73
C PRO A 258 -23.12 -22.57 -3.61
N GLY A 259 -23.29 -23.03 -2.38
CA GLY A 259 -24.06 -24.21 -2.03
C GLY A 259 -25.50 -23.81 -1.72
N LEU A 260 -26.40 -24.23 -2.61
CA LEU A 260 -27.84 -24.13 -2.51
C LEU A 260 -28.37 -24.61 -1.14
N GLY A 261 -29.32 -23.83 -0.60
CA GLY A 261 -30.37 -24.16 0.36
C GLY A 261 -30.21 -25.38 1.29
N ASN A 262 -30.30 -25.11 2.60
CA ASN A 262 -31.50 -25.56 3.31
C ASN A 262 -31.67 -24.83 4.65
N SER A 263 -32.81 -24.16 4.77
CA SER A 263 -33.42 -23.85 6.05
C SER A 263 -33.66 -25.14 6.84
N ALA A 264 -33.13 -25.22 8.04
CA ALA A 264 -33.58 -26.19 9.04
C ALA A 264 -33.81 -25.47 10.36
N THR A 265 -35.01 -24.92 10.50
CA THR A 265 -35.64 -24.57 11.76
C THR A 265 -35.67 -25.82 12.65
N ARG A 266 -34.93 -25.83 13.75
CA ARG A 266 -35.07 -26.87 14.77
C ARG A 266 -36.05 -26.39 15.83
N VAL A 267 -37.28 -26.87 15.71
CA VAL A 267 -38.32 -26.79 16.75
C VAL A 267 -37.88 -27.68 17.92
N GLN A 268 -37.78 -27.11 19.12
CA GLN A 268 -37.83 -27.87 20.37
C GLN A 268 -39.29 -28.19 20.69
N VAL A 269 -39.61 -29.47 20.88
CA VAL A 269 -40.72 -29.88 21.74
C VAL A 269 -40.27 -31.13 22.49
N ASP A 270 -40.64 -31.18 23.77
CA ASP A 270 -40.60 -32.34 24.65
C ASP A 270 -41.39 -33.54 24.10
#